data_AF-A0A7C3NGF0-F1
#
_entry.id   AF-A0A7C3NGF0-F1
#
_cell.length_a   1.000
_cell.length_b   1.000
_cell.length_c   1.000
_cell.angle_alpha   90.00
_cell.angle_beta   90.00
_cell.angle_gamma   90.00
#
_symmetry.space_group_name_H-M   'P 1'
#
loop_
_entity.id
_entity.type
_entity.pdbx_description
1 polymer ?
#
loop_
_entity_poly.entity_id
_entity_poly.type
_entity_poly.pdbx_seq_one_letter_code
_entity_poly.pdbx_strand_id
1 'polypeptide(L)'
;MNERAIVVLLGVILLLITLGPVIFRSSPKGPDWALEVAFIRLQFAPAQRDVAQQIAAGLAEIVGMKIKQLKPEHDLTEIASWAEDRIYAGDLIKLFMVAFDVRCEARTTFAAVVQKVADRKGSREVLRIGA
;
A
#
# COMPACT_ATOMS: atom_id res chain seq x y z
N MET A 1 -30.10 24.51 -4.00
CA MET A 1 -28.99 23.65 -3.52
C MET A 1 -27.74 24.19 -4.17
N ASN A 2 -26.95 24.94 -3.41
CA ASN A 2 -26.15 26.03 -3.96
C ASN A 2 -24.77 25.52 -4.35
N GLU A 3 -24.48 25.52 -5.66
CA GLU A 3 -23.19 25.19 -6.28
C GLU A 3 -21.97 25.81 -5.58
N ARG A 4 -22.12 27.02 -5.03
CA ARG A 4 -21.07 27.72 -4.28
C ARG A 4 -20.74 27.06 -2.95
N ALA A 5 -21.74 26.45 -2.29
CA ALA A 5 -21.51 25.69 -1.05
C ALA A 5 -20.73 24.40 -1.31
N ILE A 6 -20.95 23.76 -2.47
CA ILE A 6 -20.26 22.53 -2.87
C ILE A 6 -18.78 22.81 -3.15
N VAL A 7 -18.48 23.90 -3.85
CA VAL A 7 -17.09 24.30 -4.16
C VAL A 7 -16.34 24.70 -2.88
N VAL A 8 -16.98 25.42 -1.96
CA VAL A 8 -16.38 25.77 -0.66
C VAL A 8 -16.12 24.51 0.18
N LEU A 9 -17.05 23.56 0.18
CA LEU A 9 -16.88 22.28 0.90
C LEU A 9 -15.71 21.47 0.33
N LEU A 10 -15.63 21.34 -1.00
CA LEU A 10 -14.54 20.64 -1.69
C LEU A 10 -13.18 21.30 -1.45
N GLY A 11 -13.13 22.64 -1.45
CA GLY A 11 -11.92 23.39 -1.13
C GLY A 11 -11.43 23.14 0.30
N VAL A 12 -12.34 23.10 1.28
CA VAL A 12 -12.01 22.80 2.68
C VAL A 12 -11.53 21.36 2.86
N ILE A 13 -12.17 20.40 2.18
CA ILE A 13 -11.74 18.99 2.21
C ILE A 13 -10.34 18.84 1.62
N LEU A 14 -10.06 19.48 0.47
CA LEU A 14 -8.74 19.44 -0.15
C LEU A 14 -7.67 20.05 0.77
N LEU A 15 -7.99 21.19 1.40
CA LEU A 15 -7.10 21.90 2.31
C LEU A 15 -6.78 21.07 3.57
N LEU A 16 -7.77 20.38 4.12
CA LEU A 16 -7.59 19.44 5.24
C LEU A 16 -6.71 18.23 4.87
N ILE A 17 -6.82 17.73 3.65
CA ILE A 17 -5.97 16.62 3.16
C ILE A 17 -4.54 17.07 2.91
N THR A 18 -4.30 18.33 2.49
CA THR A 18 -2.95 18.87 2.27
C THR A 18 -2.26 19.40 3.53
N LEU A 19 -2.98 19.87 4.55
CA LEU A 19 -2.37 20.31 5.82
C LEU A 19 -2.21 19.17 6.85
N GLY A 20 -2.96 18.06 6.70
CA GLY A 20 -2.82 16.87 7.53
C GLY A 20 -1.42 16.21 7.57
N PRO A 21 -0.60 16.17 6.50
CA PRO A 21 0.68 15.47 6.52
C PRO A 21 1.84 16.29 7.10
N VAL A 22 1.68 17.61 7.30
CA VAL A 22 2.83 18.49 7.59
C VAL A 22 3.14 18.65 9.08
N ILE A 23 2.21 18.30 9.98
CA ILE A 23 2.41 18.47 11.43
C ILE A 23 2.47 17.13 12.19
N PHE A 24 2.28 15.99 11.51
CA PHE A 24 2.44 14.67 12.15
C PHE A 24 3.90 14.21 12.20
N ARG A 25 4.74 15.04 12.82
CA ARG A 25 6.04 14.65 13.37
C ARG A 25 5.84 14.30 14.84
N SER A 26 5.16 13.19 15.08
CA SER A 26 5.21 12.49 16.37
C SER A 26 5.19 11.02 16.07
N SER A 27 6.29 10.36 16.44
CA SER A 27 6.39 8.91 16.56
C SER A 27 5.12 8.37 17.22
N PRO A 28 4.26 7.63 16.51
CA PRO A 28 3.33 6.75 17.18
C PRO A 28 4.07 5.43 17.38
N LYS A 29 3.87 4.83 18.54
CA LYS A 29 3.85 3.38 18.63
C LYS A 29 2.75 2.88 17.68
N GLY A 30 3.05 2.83 16.38
CA GLY A 30 2.32 1.99 15.45
C GLY A 30 2.50 0.54 15.92
N PRO A 31 1.57 -0.36 15.60
CA PRO A 31 1.67 -1.73 16.09
C PRO A 31 3.04 -2.29 15.67
N ASP A 32 3.65 -3.11 16.51
CA ASP A 32 5.03 -3.64 16.39
C ASP A 32 5.38 -4.25 15.01
N TRP A 33 4.40 -4.38 14.11
CA TRP A 33 4.56 -4.78 12.71
C TRP A 33 5.51 -3.90 11.90
N ALA A 34 5.75 -2.62 12.25
CA ALA A 34 6.67 -1.77 11.48
C ALA A 34 8.13 -2.28 11.54
N LEU A 35 8.52 -2.87 12.68
CA LEU A 35 9.82 -3.49 12.87
C LEU A 35 9.90 -4.85 12.15
N GLU A 36 8.79 -5.58 12.09
CA GLU A 36 8.69 -6.91 11.47
C GLU A 36 8.59 -6.83 9.94
N VAL A 37 7.92 -5.80 9.42
CA VAL A 37 7.92 -5.45 7.99
C VAL A 37 9.28 -4.90 7.55
N ALA A 38 10.08 -4.33 8.46
CA ALA A 38 11.45 -3.92 8.14
C ALA A 38 12.34 -5.11 7.74
N PHE A 39 12.01 -6.34 8.13
CA PHE A 39 12.71 -7.56 7.69
C PHE A 39 12.56 -7.81 6.19
N ILE A 40 11.42 -7.40 5.61
CA ILE A 40 11.16 -7.48 4.17
C ILE A 40 12.12 -6.57 3.41
N ARG A 41 12.54 -5.42 3.98
CA ARG A 41 13.51 -4.51 3.32
C ARG A 41 14.83 -5.19 2.95
N LEU A 42 15.25 -6.25 3.65
CA LEU A 42 16.52 -6.92 3.35
C LEU A 42 16.46 -7.79 2.09
N GLN A 43 15.28 -8.31 1.75
CA GLN A 43 15.08 -9.20 0.60
C GLN A 43 14.87 -8.44 -0.73
N PHE A 44 14.69 -7.11 -0.68
CA PHE A 44 14.38 -6.28 -1.84
C PHE A 44 15.47 -5.23 -2.13
N ALA A 45 15.66 -4.93 -3.42
CA ALA A 45 16.57 -3.90 -3.89
C ALA A 45 16.23 -2.52 -3.28
N PRO A 46 17.22 -1.63 -3.04
CA PRO A 46 17.01 -0.38 -2.31
C PRO A 46 15.89 0.51 -2.88
N ALA A 47 15.72 0.54 -4.20
CA ALA A 47 14.65 1.26 -4.89
C ALA A 47 13.23 0.69 -4.63
N GLN A 48 13.13 -0.58 -4.26
CA GLN A 48 11.86 -1.29 -4.04
C GLN A 48 11.49 -1.39 -2.55
N ARG A 49 12.42 -1.09 -1.64
CA ARG A 49 12.23 -1.23 -0.18
C ARG A 49 11.09 -0.39 0.36
N ASP A 50 10.97 0.84 -0.14
CA ASP A 50 9.91 1.76 0.28
C ASP A 50 8.53 1.26 -0.14
N VAL A 51 8.43 0.79 -1.38
CA VAL A 51 7.22 0.18 -1.95
C VAL A 51 6.86 -1.11 -1.23
N ALA A 52 7.83 -1.99 -1.00
CA ALA A 52 7.64 -3.24 -0.28
C ALA A 52 7.12 -3.00 1.15
N GLN A 53 7.69 -2.04 1.86
CA GLN A 53 7.27 -1.68 3.21
C GLN A 53 5.85 -1.10 3.21
N GLN A 54 5.52 -0.21 2.27
CA GLN A 54 4.17 0.36 2.17
C GLN A 54 3.11 -0.71 1.88
N ILE A 55 3.41 -1.63 0.97
CA ILE A 55 2.47 -2.72 0.66
C ILE A 55 2.33 -3.67 1.85
N ALA A 56 3.44 -4.07 2.47
CA ALA A 56 3.41 -4.98 3.61
C ALA A 56 2.71 -4.36 4.84
N ALA A 57 2.84 -3.05 5.06
CA ALA A 57 2.07 -2.31 6.05
C ALA A 57 0.55 -2.40 5.77
N GLY A 58 0.14 -2.15 4.52
CA GLY A 58 -1.26 -2.28 4.14
C GLY A 58 -1.80 -3.71 4.27
N LEU A 59 -0.98 -4.71 3.97
CA LEU A 59 -1.32 -6.12 4.19
C LEU A 59 -1.38 -6.47 5.68
N ALA A 60 -0.53 -5.89 6.54
CA ALA A 60 -0.55 -6.13 7.98
C ALA A 60 -1.89 -5.74 8.62
N GLU A 61 -2.52 -4.67 8.14
CA GLU A 61 -3.85 -4.26 8.60
C GLU A 61 -4.95 -5.27 8.21
N ILE A 62 -4.69 -6.10 7.20
CA ILE A 62 -5.63 -7.10 6.66
C ILE A 62 -5.41 -8.48 7.29
N VAL A 63 -4.15 -8.91 7.39
CA VAL A 63 -3.78 -10.26 7.87
C VAL A 63 -3.32 -10.29 9.32
N GLY A 64 -3.26 -9.12 9.97
CA GLY A 64 -2.83 -8.96 11.35
C GLY A 64 -1.44 -9.53 11.62
N MET A 65 -1.32 -10.24 12.74
CA MET A 65 -0.06 -10.77 13.26
C MET A 65 0.59 -11.84 12.36
N LYS A 66 -0.13 -12.43 11.40
CA LYS A 66 0.43 -13.41 10.48
C LYS A 66 1.33 -12.79 9.41
N ILE A 67 1.33 -11.47 9.25
CA ILE A 67 2.21 -10.75 8.32
C ILE A 67 3.70 -11.01 8.58
N LYS A 68 4.06 -11.42 9.80
CA LYS A 68 5.43 -11.79 10.21
C LYS A 68 6.02 -12.93 9.39
N GLN A 69 5.16 -13.77 8.82
CA GLN A 69 5.55 -14.91 7.99
C GLN A 69 5.68 -14.54 6.51
N LEU A 70 5.36 -13.28 6.16
CA LEU A 70 5.41 -12.81 4.78
C LEU A 70 6.83 -12.94 4.23
N LYS A 71 6.91 -13.54 3.04
CA LYS A 71 8.15 -13.71 2.28
C LYS A 71 7.87 -13.32 0.83
N PRO A 72 8.90 -12.89 0.07
CA PRO A 72 8.74 -12.51 -1.34
C PRO A 72 8.08 -13.59 -2.21
N GLU A 73 8.22 -14.86 -1.85
CA GLU A 73 7.73 -16.02 -2.59
C GLU A 73 6.24 -16.31 -2.35
N HIS A 74 5.65 -15.82 -1.25
CA HIS A 74 4.25 -16.10 -0.94
C HIS A 74 3.32 -15.45 -1.96
N ASP A 75 2.32 -16.20 -2.41
CA ASP A 75 1.31 -15.70 -3.34
C ASP A 75 0.11 -15.06 -2.63
N LEU A 76 -0.68 -14.27 -3.38
CA LEU A 76 -1.82 -13.55 -2.82
C LEU A 76 -2.91 -14.48 -2.26
N THR A 77 -2.98 -15.73 -2.70
CA THR A 77 -3.91 -16.74 -2.13
C THR A 77 -3.46 -17.17 -0.76
N GLU A 78 -2.16 -17.46 -0.61
CA GLU A 78 -1.57 -17.80 0.68
C GLU A 78 -1.69 -16.63 1.66
N ILE A 79 -1.40 -15.41 1.20
CA ILE A 79 -1.51 -14.20 2.02
C ILE A 79 -2.97 -13.96 2.44
N ALA A 80 -3.93 -14.11 1.53
CA ALA A 80 -5.35 -13.98 1.85
C ALA A 80 -5.80 -15.00 2.90
N SER A 81 -5.26 -16.22 2.88
CA SER A 81 -5.57 -17.26 3.87
C SER A 81 -5.16 -16.91 5.31
N TRP A 82 -4.33 -15.87 5.47
CA TRP A 82 -3.88 -15.40 6.77
C TRP A 82 -4.84 -14.41 7.41
N ALA A 83 -5.73 -13.79 6.64
CA ALA A 83 -6.75 -12.91 7.19
C ALA A 83 -7.69 -13.69 8.12
N GLU A 84 -8.00 -13.10 9.28
CA GLU A 84 -8.99 -13.67 10.22
C GLU A 84 -10.42 -13.55 9.67
N ASP A 85 -10.68 -12.48 8.92
CA ASP A 85 -11.91 -12.29 8.18
C ASP A 85 -11.90 -13.05 6.85
N ARG A 86 -13.09 -13.29 6.27
CA ARG A 86 -13.25 -13.94 4.95
C ARG A 86 -12.78 -13.01 3.83
N ILE A 87 -11.49 -12.75 3.78
CA ILE A 87 -10.85 -11.98 2.73
C ILE A 87 -10.30 -12.97 1.72
N TYR A 88 -10.83 -12.89 0.50
CA TYR A 88 -10.39 -13.75 -0.60
C TYR A 88 -9.24 -13.06 -1.34
N ALA A 89 -8.43 -13.85 -2.06
CA ALA A 89 -7.41 -13.32 -2.96
C ALA A 89 -7.98 -12.29 -3.95
N GLY A 90 -9.25 -12.46 -4.35
CA GLY A 90 -9.98 -11.51 -5.20
C GLY A 90 -10.12 -10.11 -4.60
N ASP A 91 -10.26 -9.98 -3.28
CA ASP A 91 -10.35 -8.69 -2.60
C ASP A 91 -8.99 -8.00 -2.56
N LEU A 92 -7.90 -8.76 -2.30
CA LEU A 92 -6.54 -8.25 -2.40
C LEU A 92 -6.21 -7.79 -3.83
N ILE A 93 -6.57 -8.57 -4.85
CA ILE A 93 -6.34 -8.22 -6.26
C ILE A 93 -7.06 -6.91 -6.62
N LYS A 94 -8.33 -6.75 -6.22
CA LYS A 94 -9.08 -5.50 -6.44
C LYS A 94 -8.42 -4.33 -5.73
N LEU A 95 -7.97 -4.52 -4.48
CA LEU A 95 -7.28 -3.50 -3.72
C LEU A 95 -5.99 -3.06 -4.43
N PHE A 96 -5.19 -3.98 -4.95
CA PHE A 96 -3.99 -3.66 -5.72
C PHE A 96 -4.30 -2.92 -7.03
N MET A 97 -5.36 -3.32 -7.72
CA MET A 97 -5.80 -2.64 -8.94
C MET A 97 -6.27 -1.20 -8.65
N VAL A 98 -7.07 -0.98 -7.60
CA VAL A 98 -7.63 0.34 -7.29
C VAL A 98 -6.58 1.27 -6.67
N ALA A 99 -5.75 0.77 -5.75
CA ALA A 99 -4.79 1.59 -5.01
C ALA A 99 -3.52 1.87 -5.82
N PHE A 100 -3.07 0.92 -6.64
CA PHE A 100 -1.77 1.00 -7.31
C PHE A 100 -1.84 0.89 -8.84
N ASP A 101 -3.03 0.71 -9.43
CA ASP A 101 -3.23 0.51 -10.87
C ASP A 101 -2.41 -0.68 -11.43
N VAL A 102 -2.28 -1.74 -10.61
CA VAL A 102 -1.54 -2.95 -10.97
C VAL A 102 -2.49 -4.13 -11.14
N ARG A 103 -2.34 -4.86 -12.25
CA ARG A 103 -3.02 -6.14 -12.46
C ARG A 103 -2.24 -7.27 -11.81
N CYS A 104 -2.90 -7.92 -10.85
CA CYS A 104 -2.42 -9.10 -10.15
C CYS A 104 -3.38 -10.28 -10.38
N GLU A 105 -2.84 -11.48 -10.27
CA GLU A 105 -3.59 -12.74 -10.23
C GLU A 105 -3.41 -13.39 -8.87
N ALA A 106 -4.26 -14.37 -8.52
CA ALA A 106 -4.22 -15.03 -7.21
C ALA A 106 -2.86 -15.68 -6.91
N ARG A 107 -2.19 -16.18 -7.95
CA ARG A 107 -0.84 -16.79 -7.85
C ARG A 107 0.31 -15.79 -8.00
N THR A 108 0.01 -14.49 -8.08
CA THR A 108 1.06 -13.47 -8.14
C THR A 108 1.76 -13.43 -6.80
N THR A 109 3.08 -13.59 -6.81
CA THR A 109 3.91 -13.54 -5.61
C THR A 109 4.03 -12.12 -5.09
N PHE A 110 4.25 -11.96 -3.79
CA PHE A 110 4.47 -10.66 -3.16
C PHE A 110 5.59 -9.87 -3.86
N ALA A 111 6.70 -10.53 -4.22
CA ALA A 111 7.77 -9.87 -4.95
C ALA A 111 7.34 -9.32 -6.32
N ALA A 112 6.53 -10.08 -7.06
CA ALA A 112 6.00 -9.64 -8.33
C ALA A 112 5.05 -8.44 -8.18
N VAL A 113 4.25 -8.41 -7.10
CA VAL A 113 3.40 -7.25 -6.79
C VAL A 113 4.27 -6.02 -6.52
N VAL A 114 5.27 -6.14 -5.65
CA VAL A 114 6.21 -5.04 -5.33
C VAL A 114 6.88 -4.51 -6.60
N GLN A 115 7.36 -5.40 -7.46
CA GLN A 115 8.02 -5.02 -8.70
C GLN A 115 7.07 -4.27 -9.64
N LYS A 116 5.85 -4.77 -9.85
CA LYS A 116 4.85 -4.10 -10.70
C LYS A 116 4.46 -2.72 -10.16
N VAL A 117 4.32 -2.58 -8.85
CA VAL A 117 4.02 -1.28 -8.22
C VAL A 117 5.20 -0.32 -8.34
N ALA A 118 6.43 -0.81 -8.15
CA ALA A 118 7.64 0.00 -8.31
C ALA A 118 7.80 0.51 -9.75
N ASP A 119 7.56 -0.34 -10.75
CA ASP A 119 7.60 0.02 -12.17
C ASP A 119 6.53 1.07 -12.53
N ARG A 120 5.30 0.90 -12.00
CA ARG A 120 4.23 1.89 -12.15
C ARG A 120 4.56 3.23 -11.48
N LYS A 121 5.13 3.22 -10.27
CA LYS A 121 5.53 4.42 -9.54
C LYS A 121 6.63 5.17 -10.30
N GLY A 122 7.65 4.46 -10.79
CA GLY A 122 8.71 5.03 -11.63
C GLY A 122 8.17 5.66 -12.91
N SER A 123 7.27 4.97 -13.63
CA SER A 123 6.64 5.50 -14.84
C SER A 123 5.78 6.75 -14.59
N ARG A 124 5.04 6.78 -13.47
CA ARG A 124 4.19 7.92 -13.09
C ARG A 124 5.02 9.14 -12.65
N GLU A 125 6.18 8.91 -12.05
CA GLU A 125 7.12 9.95 -11.65
C GLU A 125 7.81 10.56 -12.87
N VAL A 126 8.28 9.74 -13.83
CA VAL A 126 8.86 10.22 -15.09
C VAL A 126 7.87 11.07 -15.89
N LEU A 127 6.59 10.67 -15.94
CA LEU A 127 5.53 11.45 -16.60
C LEU A 127 5.29 12.82 -15.92
N ARG A 128 5.52 12.93 -14.61
CA ARG A 128 5.34 14.18 -13.85
C ARG A 128 6.50 15.15 -14.01
N ILE A 129 7.71 14.67 -14.30
CA ILE A 129 8.90 15.51 -14.44
C ILE A 129 9.06 16.00 -15.88
N GLY A 130 8.49 15.28 -16.85
CA GLY A 130 8.48 15.66 -18.28
C GLY A 130 7.30 16.51 -18.73
N ALA A 131 6.47 17.02 -17.81
CA ALA A 131 5.27 17.83 -18.10
C ALA A 131 5.44 19.29 -17.66
#